data_AF-A0A158DRT9-F1
#
_entry.id   AF-A0A158DRT9-F1
#
_cell.length_a   1.000
_cell.length_b   1.000
_cell.length_c   1.000
_cell.angle_alpha   90.00
_cell.angle_beta   90.00
_cell.angle_gamma   90.00
#
_symmetry.space_group_name_H-M   'P 1'
#
loop_
_entity.id
_entity.type
_entity.pdbx_description
1 polymer ?
#
loop_
_entity_poly.entity_id
_entity_poly.type
_entity_poly.pdbx_seq_one_letter_code
_entity_poly.pdbx_strand_id
1 'polypeptide(L)'
;MNRYLSPVAIDESKPEASKRRPLVDTVTREISQIILEGELKPGDKLNEVEIARRLGVSRGPVREAVRQLQEAGLLDSQPFRGSFVRSLNQKEVSDIYALRSLLESSAVADAIRHATSADLAAIERAMHETETAALANAKSRMIEADVAFHTAICQAGHNDRITDTFIKLASELRLVHLLMNPEQARLRAAAKSHATILDDIRSRGLDRAVSSVRRHINDERDEVLQYLGPHGDSVVVPVAEREAAEEVHISTSLSGRIKVRAHQREDLGLLARMNRELADDEGHRNPMTVAQLEERFRRFVDQEGWNVDLFMLDDEVIGYATHRYEPDPAEPGGRHVYLRQFYIVRHRRRGGAGHVAFDELVRARFQPGERIFLEVIENNPGGKVFWLRTGFTPYGTIMEHLIEPHEKI
;
A
#
# COMPACT_ATOMS: atom_id res chain seq x y z
N MET A 1 -24.31 74.26 36.07
CA MET A 1 -23.64 74.46 34.76
C MET A 1 -22.90 73.17 34.44
N ASN A 2 -23.53 72.26 33.70
CA ASN A 2 -22.91 70.97 33.33
C ASN A 2 -23.12 70.81 31.82
N ARG A 3 -22.04 70.84 31.05
CA ARG A 3 -22.09 70.78 29.59
C ARG A 3 -20.90 70.01 29.02
N TYR A 4 -21.28 68.91 28.34
CA TYR A 4 -20.64 68.22 27.23
C TYR A 4 -19.51 67.21 27.50
N LEU A 5 -19.93 65.96 27.63
CA LEU A 5 -19.26 64.78 27.07
C LEU A 5 -19.32 64.85 25.52
N SER A 6 -18.18 64.64 24.86
CA SER A 6 -18.12 64.18 23.46
C SER A 6 -17.71 62.70 23.45
N PRO A 7 -18.34 61.84 22.62
CA PRO A 7 -18.01 60.42 22.58
C PRO A 7 -16.77 60.17 21.72
N VAL A 8 -15.84 59.36 22.23
CA VAL A 8 -14.82 58.71 21.40
C VAL A 8 -15.56 57.71 20.50
N ALA A 9 -15.44 57.91 19.18
CA ALA A 9 -15.98 57.01 18.18
C ALA A 9 -15.34 55.61 18.34
N ILE A 10 -16.16 54.62 18.64
CA ILE A 10 -15.84 53.21 18.47
C ILE A 10 -15.77 52.94 16.96
N ASP A 11 -14.56 52.68 16.47
CA ASP A 11 -14.33 52.17 15.12
C ASP A 11 -14.98 50.79 14.99
N GLU A 12 -16.13 50.72 14.32
CA GLU A 12 -16.91 49.49 14.10
C GLU A 12 -16.27 48.53 13.06
N SER A 13 -15.03 48.76 12.62
CA SER A 13 -14.41 48.02 11.52
C SER A 13 -13.70 46.69 11.87
N LYS A 14 -14.17 45.89 12.85
CA LYS A 14 -13.52 44.58 13.14
C LYS A 14 -14.36 43.33 13.48
N PRO A 15 -15.54 43.06 12.85
CA PRO A 15 -16.15 41.73 12.89
C PRO A 15 -15.60 40.74 11.85
N GLU A 16 -14.84 41.18 10.83
CA GLU A 16 -14.42 40.31 9.72
C GLU A 16 -13.31 39.32 10.09
N ALA A 17 -12.31 39.71 10.89
CA ALA A 17 -11.17 38.86 11.20
C ALA A 17 -11.56 37.60 12.02
N SER A 18 -12.56 37.75 12.91
CA SER A 18 -13.10 36.65 13.73
C SER A 18 -13.91 35.67 12.89
N LYS A 19 -14.70 36.14 11.91
CA LYS A 19 -15.44 35.27 10.97
C LYS A 19 -14.56 34.59 9.92
N ARG A 20 -13.38 35.17 9.61
CA ARG A 20 -12.42 34.61 8.65
C ARG A 20 -11.75 33.32 9.16
N ARG A 21 -11.44 33.20 10.46
CA ARG A 21 -10.84 31.97 11.03
C ARG A 21 -11.73 30.73 10.87
N PRO A 22 -13.01 30.74 11.31
CA PRO A 22 -13.94 29.63 11.08
C PRO A 22 -14.09 29.24 9.61
N LEU A 23 -14.03 30.23 8.71
CA LEU A 23 -14.10 29.98 7.27
C LEU A 23 -12.83 29.31 6.74
N VAL A 24 -11.64 29.75 7.16
CA VAL A 24 -10.37 29.10 6.81
C VAL A 24 -10.32 27.67 7.34
N ASP A 25 -10.74 27.44 8.58
CA ASP A 25 -10.76 26.09 9.18
C ASP A 25 -11.74 25.17 8.42
N THR A 26 -12.87 25.72 7.99
CA THR A 26 -13.83 24.99 7.15
C THR A 26 -13.23 24.65 5.79
N VAL A 27 -12.62 25.61 5.10
CA VAL A 27 -11.96 25.37 3.81
C VAL A 27 -10.81 24.37 3.93
N THR A 28 -10.05 24.42 5.03
CA THR A 28 -8.98 23.46 5.33
C THR A 28 -9.53 22.05 5.46
N ARG A 29 -10.60 21.86 6.24
CA ARG A 29 -11.27 20.56 6.39
C ARG A 29 -11.83 20.03 5.08
N GLU A 30 -12.45 20.88 4.27
CA GLU A 30 -12.98 20.48 2.95
C GLU A 30 -11.86 20.03 2.01
N ILE A 31 -10.73 20.76 1.95
CA ILE A 31 -9.59 20.35 1.13
C ILE A 31 -9.00 19.04 1.65
N SER A 32 -8.83 18.89 2.97
CA SER A 32 -8.39 17.63 3.56
C SER A 32 -9.32 16.47 3.18
N GLN A 33 -10.63 16.69 3.22
CA GLN A 33 -11.61 15.67 2.85
C GLN A 33 -11.50 15.27 1.38
N ILE A 34 -11.35 16.23 0.46
CA ILE A 34 -11.09 15.96 -0.97
C ILE A 34 -9.85 15.08 -1.16
N ILE A 35 -8.78 15.35 -0.40
CA ILE A 35 -7.55 14.55 -0.45
C ILE A 35 -7.80 13.15 0.13
N LEU A 36 -8.48 13.05 1.28
CA LEU A 36 -8.77 11.81 2.00
C LEU A 36 -9.77 10.89 1.28
N GLU A 37 -10.67 11.45 0.49
CA GLU A 37 -11.58 10.70 -0.38
C GLU A 37 -10.87 10.23 -1.66
N GLY A 38 -9.64 10.68 -1.90
CA GLY A 38 -8.83 10.33 -3.06
C GLY A 38 -9.22 11.07 -4.34
N GLU A 39 -10.05 12.12 -4.25
CA GLU A 39 -10.34 13.02 -5.38
C GLU A 39 -9.07 13.76 -5.82
N LEU A 40 -8.20 14.12 -4.86
CA LEU A 40 -6.83 14.56 -5.11
C LEU A 40 -5.86 13.51 -4.57
N LYS A 41 -5.05 12.92 -5.45
CA LYS A 41 -4.08 11.88 -5.10
C LYS A 41 -2.71 12.49 -4.80
N PRO A 42 -1.83 11.78 -4.06
CA PRO A 42 -0.42 12.18 -3.92
C PRO A 42 0.24 12.49 -5.27
N GLY A 43 0.90 13.64 -5.36
CA GLY A 43 1.46 14.18 -6.59
C GLY A 43 0.51 15.05 -7.42
N ASP A 44 -0.81 15.04 -7.16
CA ASP A 44 -1.75 15.89 -7.88
C ASP A 44 -1.60 17.35 -7.49
N LYS A 45 -1.84 18.23 -8.47
CA LYS A 45 -1.81 19.68 -8.26
C LYS A 45 -3.14 20.16 -7.67
N LEU A 46 -3.07 20.90 -6.56
CA LEU A 46 -4.24 21.59 -6.02
C LEU A 46 -4.49 22.90 -6.79
N ASN A 47 -5.66 23.03 -7.41
CA ASN A 47 -6.06 24.23 -8.12
C ASN A 47 -6.88 25.17 -7.20
N GLU A 48 -6.22 26.16 -6.60
CA GLU A 48 -6.86 27.12 -5.67
C GLU A 48 -8.08 27.83 -6.27
N VAL A 49 -8.06 28.13 -7.58
CA VAL A 49 -9.15 28.85 -8.25
C VAL A 49 -10.39 27.97 -8.36
N GLU A 50 -10.17 26.69 -8.67
CA GLU A 50 -11.24 25.71 -8.76
C GLU A 50 -11.84 25.38 -7.39
N ILE A 51 -11.01 25.21 -6.37
CA ILE A 51 -11.45 25.01 -4.99
C ILE A 51 -12.27 26.20 -4.49
N ALA A 52 -11.79 27.44 -4.73
CA ALA A 52 -12.54 28.65 -4.37
C ALA A 52 -13.92 28.69 -5.04
N ARG A 53 -14.00 28.33 -6.32
CA ARG A 53 -15.26 28.25 -7.07
C ARG A 53 -16.19 27.16 -6.52
N ARG A 54 -15.66 25.96 -6.24
CA ARG A 54 -16.45 24.82 -5.72
C ARG A 54 -17.04 25.12 -4.35
N LEU A 55 -16.27 25.76 -3.47
CA LEU A 55 -16.69 26.07 -2.10
C LEU A 55 -17.45 27.41 -1.98
N GLY A 56 -17.60 28.16 -3.08
CA GLY A 56 -18.31 29.46 -3.07
C GLY A 56 -17.61 30.53 -2.24
N VAL A 57 -16.27 30.47 -2.12
CA VAL A 57 -15.47 31.41 -1.32
C VAL A 57 -14.49 32.20 -2.19
N SER A 58 -13.95 33.30 -1.65
CA SER A 58 -12.86 34.03 -2.31
C SER A 58 -11.53 33.25 -2.23
N ARG A 59 -10.53 33.67 -3.01
CA ARG A 59 -9.20 33.03 -3.02
C ARG A 59 -8.39 33.22 -1.74
N GLY A 60 -8.71 34.24 -0.93
CA GLY A 60 -7.97 34.53 0.31
C GLY A 60 -8.02 33.40 1.33
N PRO A 61 -9.22 32.94 1.75
CA PRO A 61 -9.38 31.79 2.64
C PRO A 61 -8.76 30.50 2.10
N VAL A 62 -8.84 30.24 0.79
CA VAL A 62 -8.23 29.06 0.15
C VAL A 62 -6.72 29.09 0.27
N ARG A 63 -6.07 30.25 0.02
CA ARG A 63 -4.62 30.38 0.18
C ARG A 63 -4.15 30.13 1.60
N GLU A 64 -4.89 30.62 2.58
CA GLU A 64 -4.55 30.40 3.99
C GLU A 64 -4.74 28.93 4.39
N ALA A 65 -5.82 28.30 3.93
CA ALA A 65 -6.03 26.86 4.12
C ALA A 65 -4.91 26.02 3.48
N VAL A 66 -4.51 26.34 2.26
CA VAL A 66 -3.38 25.69 1.58
C VAL A 66 -2.08 25.87 2.37
N ARG A 67 -1.83 27.07 2.93
CA ARG A 67 -0.67 27.32 3.79
C ARG A 67 -0.68 26.45 5.04
N GLN A 68 -1.83 26.32 5.71
CA GLN A 68 -1.98 25.44 6.87
C GLN A 68 -1.74 23.96 6.50
N LEU A 69 -2.23 23.52 5.35
CA LEU A 69 -2.01 22.15 4.87
C LEU A 69 -0.55 21.89 4.46
N GLN A 70 0.17 22.92 3.99
CA GLN A 70 1.61 22.84 3.76
C GLN A 70 2.38 22.72 5.07
N GLU A 71 2.04 23.52 6.08
CA GLU A 71 2.64 23.42 7.42
C GLU A 71 2.34 22.08 8.10
N ALA A 72 1.17 21.51 7.82
CA ALA A 72 0.76 20.20 8.30
C ALA A 72 1.39 19.04 7.49
N GLY A 73 2.08 19.31 6.37
CA GLY A 73 2.73 18.30 5.55
C GLY A 73 1.78 17.50 4.63
N LEU A 74 0.54 17.97 4.41
CA LEU A 74 -0.40 17.39 3.43
C LEU A 74 -0.10 17.85 2.00
N LEU A 75 0.43 19.07 1.86
CA LEU A 75 0.74 19.67 0.57
C LEU A 75 2.20 20.13 0.52
N ASP A 76 2.83 19.99 -0.65
CA ASP A 76 4.12 20.60 -0.96
C ASP A 76 3.94 21.87 -1.78
N SER A 77 4.78 22.87 -1.49
CA SER A 77 4.90 24.07 -2.32
C SER A 77 6.02 23.88 -3.34
N GLN A 78 5.68 23.89 -4.63
CA GLN A 78 6.67 23.88 -5.70
C GLN A 78 6.82 25.30 -6.29
N PRO A 79 8.04 25.89 -6.25
CA PRO A 79 8.29 27.22 -6.78
C PRO A 79 7.77 27.39 -8.21
N PHE A 80 7.01 28.44 -8.45
CA PHE A 80 6.38 28.78 -9.74
C PHE A 80 5.39 27.74 -10.32
N ARG A 81 5.20 26.59 -9.65
CA ARG A 81 4.31 25.51 -10.10
C ARG A 81 3.05 25.40 -9.26
N GLY A 82 3.06 25.86 -8.01
CA GLY A 82 1.90 25.88 -7.12
C GLY A 82 1.97 24.81 -6.03
N SER A 83 0.82 24.43 -5.49
CA SER A 83 0.72 23.45 -4.40
C SER A 83 0.32 22.07 -4.92
N PHE A 84 0.96 21.03 -4.39
CA PHE A 84 0.76 19.64 -4.79
C PHE A 84 0.47 18.79 -3.55
N VAL A 85 -0.34 17.73 -3.67
CA VAL A 85 -0.49 16.75 -2.59
C VAL A 85 0.86 16.06 -2.39
N ARG A 86 1.34 16.04 -1.15
CA ARG A 86 2.65 15.46 -0.84
C ARG A 86 2.64 13.95 -1.06
N SER A 87 3.75 13.43 -1.56
CA SER A 87 4.00 12.00 -1.71
C SER A 87 5.14 11.58 -0.80
N LEU A 88 5.01 10.40 -0.17
CA LEU A 88 5.98 9.88 0.78
C LEU A 88 6.78 8.72 0.18
N ASN A 89 8.09 8.68 0.42
CA ASN A 89 8.92 7.53 0.07
C ASN A 89 9.04 6.51 1.22
N GLN A 90 9.60 5.32 0.95
CA GLN A 90 9.77 4.26 1.95
C GLN A 90 10.55 4.69 3.20
N LYS A 91 11.59 5.52 3.03
CA LYS A 91 12.40 6.01 4.14
C LYS A 91 11.57 6.94 5.03
N GLU A 92 10.87 7.90 4.43
CA GLU A 92 9.99 8.82 5.16
C GLU A 92 8.91 8.05 5.93
N VAL A 93 8.27 7.05 5.30
CA VAL A 93 7.31 6.19 5.98
C VAL A 93 7.97 5.43 7.13
N SER A 94 9.14 4.82 6.93
CA SER A 94 9.86 4.13 7.99
C SER A 94 10.19 5.05 9.18
N ASP A 95 10.62 6.28 8.90
CA ASP A 95 10.93 7.29 9.91
C ASP A 95 9.67 7.74 10.67
N ILE A 96 8.55 7.94 9.94
CA ILE A 96 7.23 8.26 10.51
C ILE A 96 6.79 7.16 11.49
N TYR A 97 6.83 5.89 11.07
CA TYR A 97 6.42 4.77 11.93
C TYR A 97 7.39 4.56 13.11
N ALA A 98 8.68 4.83 12.95
CA ALA A 98 9.64 4.77 14.05
C ALA A 98 9.32 5.85 15.11
N LEU A 99 9.06 7.09 14.69
CA LEU A 99 8.66 8.17 15.58
C LEU A 99 7.31 7.87 16.25
N ARG A 100 6.34 7.40 15.47
CA ARG A 100 5.01 6.96 15.94
C ARG A 100 5.14 5.92 17.05
N SER A 101 5.93 4.88 16.82
CA SER A 101 6.18 3.81 17.80
C SER A 101 6.75 4.35 19.10
N LEU A 102 7.71 5.29 19.04
CA LEU A 102 8.30 5.91 20.23
C LEU A 102 7.26 6.72 21.03
N LEU A 103 6.51 7.59 20.34
CA LEU A 103 5.51 8.47 20.95
C LEU A 103 4.38 7.67 21.60
N GLU A 104 3.77 6.75 20.83
CA GLU A 104 2.61 6.01 21.29
C GLU A 104 2.96 4.97 22.35
N SER A 105 4.13 4.33 22.28
CA SER A 105 4.59 3.44 23.38
C SER A 105 4.71 4.20 24.70
N SER A 106 5.24 5.43 24.65
CA SER A 106 5.34 6.28 25.85
C SER A 106 3.96 6.72 26.31
N ALA A 107 3.10 7.15 25.39
CA ALA A 107 1.72 7.53 25.70
C ALA A 107 0.92 6.40 26.36
N VAL A 108 1.02 5.17 25.85
CA VAL A 108 0.37 3.99 26.45
C VAL A 108 0.89 3.74 27.86
N ALA A 109 2.20 3.84 28.07
CA ALA A 109 2.79 3.67 29.39
C ALA A 109 2.31 4.75 30.37
N ASP A 110 2.19 6.00 29.93
CA ASP A 110 1.65 7.10 30.71
C ASP A 110 0.15 6.94 30.96
N ALA A 111 -0.63 6.53 29.97
CA ALA A 111 -2.06 6.28 30.09
C ALA A 111 -2.36 5.19 31.12
N ILE A 112 -1.55 4.12 31.16
CA ILE A 112 -1.68 3.09 32.20
C ILE A 112 -1.49 3.64 33.61
N ARG A 113 -0.67 4.68 33.77
CA ARG A 113 -0.42 5.32 35.07
C ARG A 113 -1.48 6.38 35.40
N HIS A 114 -1.88 7.18 34.43
CA HIS A 114 -2.54 8.47 34.66
C HIS A 114 -3.95 8.58 34.10
N ALA A 115 -4.37 7.69 33.17
CA ALA A 115 -5.66 7.80 32.52
C ALA A 115 -6.82 7.76 33.53
N THR A 116 -7.71 8.72 33.36
CA THR A 116 -8.97 8.81 34.10
C THR A 116 -10.05 7.95 33.44
N SER A 117 -11.17 7.74 34.14
CA SER A 117 -12.34 7.07 33.53
C SER A 117 -12.88 7.83 32.31
N ALA A 118 -12.73 9.16 32.28
CA ALA A 118 -13.14 9.98 31.14
C ALA A 118 -12.23 9.74 29.92
N ASP A 119 -10.93 9.58 30.15
CA ASP A 119 -9.94 9.27 29.10
C ASP A 119 -10.19 7.89 28.51
N LEU A 120 -10.41 6.88 29.36
CA LEU A 120 -10.75 5.52 28.90
C LEU A 120 -12.05 5.49 28.09
N ALA A 121 -13.05 6.28 28.50
CA ALA A 121 -14.30 6.42 27.75
C ALA A 121 -14.09 7.16 26.41
N ALA A 122 -13.11 8.07 26.32
CA ALA A 122 -12.77 8.73 25.06
C ALA A 122 -12.09 7.76 24.08
N ILE A 123 -11.14 6.95 24.56
CA ILE A 123 -10.49 5.91 23.74
C ILE A 123 -11.54 4.89 23.26
N GLU A 124 -12.45 4.47 24.13
CA GLU A 124 -13.53 3.54 23.77
C GLU A 124 -14.47 4.10 22.68
N ARG A 125 -14.86 5.38 22.78
CA ARG A 125 -15.67 6.01 21.73
C ARG A 125 -14.94 6.05 20.40
N ALA A 126 -13.63 6.37 20.41
CA ALA A 126 -12.83 6.38 19.20
C ALA A 126 -12.68 4.96 18.60
N MET A 127 -12.46 3.94 19.44
CA MET A 127 -12.43 2.55 19.02
C MET A 127 -13.75 2.12 18.37
N HIS A 128 -14.90 2.50 18.94
CA HIS A 128 -16.19 2.17 18.35
C HIS A 128 -16.42 2.80 16.96
N GLU A 129 -15.88 3.99 16.72
CA GLU A 129 -15.90 4.59 15.38
C GLU A 129 -15.03 3.78 14.39
N THR A 130 -13.88 3.25 14.82
CA THR A 130 -13.04 2.38 13.97
C THR A 130 -13.79 1.10 13.58
N GLU A 131 -14.50 0.47 14.53
CA GLU A 131 -15.33 -0.71 14.25
C GLU A 131 -16.45 -0.38 13.26
N THR A 132 -17.14 0.74 13.48
CA THR A 132 -18.24 1.20 12.63
C THR A 132 -17.76 1.50 11.22
N ALA A 133 -16.63 2.19 11.07
CA ALA A 133 -16.02 2.49 9.77
C ALA A 133 -15.56 1.22 9.04
N ALA A 134 -14.95 0.26 9.76
CA ALA A 134 -14.53 -1.02 9.20
C ALA A 134 -15.73 -1.87 8.73
N LEU A 135 -16.83 -1.88 9.47
CA LEU A 135 -18.07 -2.58 9.09
C LEU A 135 -18.73 -1.95 7.86
N ALA A 136 -18.77 -0.61 7.80
CA ALA A 136 -19.32 0.14 6.69
C ALA A 136 -18.44 0.14 5.43
N ASN A 137 -17.23 -0.42 5.49
CA ASN A 137 -16.22 -0.38 4.42
C ASN A 137 -15.92 1.06 3.95
N ALA A 138 -15.98 2.02 4.88
CA ALA A 138 -15.82 3.43 4.60
C ALA A 138 -14.36 3.85 4.83
N LYS A 139 -13.50 3.69 3.81
CA LYS A 139 -12.05 3.94 3.91
C LYS A 139 -11.70 5.31 4.49
N SER A 140 -12.30 6.40 3.98
CA SER A 140 -12.02 7.75 4.46
C SER A 140 -12.39 7.94 5.94
N ARG A 141 -13.52 7.37 6.38
CA ARG A 141 -13.89 7.34 7.80
C ARG A 141 -12.92 6.51 8.63
N MET A 142 -12.44 5.39 8.11
CA MET A 142 -11.48 4.55 8.83
C MET A 142 -10.18 5.31 9.12
N ILE A 143 -9.68 6.10 8.17
CA ILE A 143 -8.46 6.90 8.35
C ILE A 143 -8.64 7.89 9.51
N GLU A 144 -9.75 8.62 9.52
CA GLU A 144 -10.04 9.58 10.60
C GLU A 144 -10.28 8.87 11.94
N ALA A 145 -10.94 7.71 11.93
CA ALA A 145 -11.20 6.92 13.12
C ALA A 145 -9.92 6.35 13.74
N ASP A 146 -8.99 5.85 12.92
CA ASP A 146 -7.68 5.36 13.37
C ASP A 146 -6.88 6.49 14.01
N VAL A 147 -6.76 7.64 13.33
CA VAL A 147 -6.07 8.81 13.89
C VAL A 147 -6.71 9.27 15.19
N ALA A 148 -8.05 9.28 15.29
CA ALA A 148 -8.76 9.67 16.49
C ALA A 148 -8.49 8.70 17.66
N PHE A 149 -8.41 7.40 17.40
CA PHE A 149 -8.10 6.38 18.40
C PHE A 149 -6.71 6.58 19.00
N HIS A 150 -5.68 6.72 18.17
CA HIS A 150 -4.31 6.94 18.64
C HIS A 150 -4.12 8.32 19.30
N THR A 151 -4.83 9.34 18.81
CA THR A 151 -4.85 10.66 19.46
C THR A 151 -5.43 10.58 20.88
N ALA A 152 -6.52 9.82 21.07
CA ALA A 152 -7.14 9.64 22.38
C ALA A 152 -6.19 8.91 23.36
N ILE A 153 -5.41 7.94 22.88
CA ILE A 153 -4.36 7.29 23.67
C ILE A 153 -3.28 8.29 24.07
N CYS A 154 -2.80 9.13 23.14
CA CYS A 154 -1.81 10.17 23.44
C CYS A 154 -2.29 11.16 24.51
N GLN A 155 -3.54 11.61 24.38
CA GLN A 155 -4.18 12.50 25.35
C GLN A 155 -4.32 11.85 26.73
N ALA A 156 -4.68 10.56 26.78
CA ALA A 156 -4.79 9.80 28.02
C ALA A 156 -3.46 9.63 28.77
N GLY A 157 -2.32 9.85 28.10
CA GLY A 157 -1.00 9.93 28.73
C GLY A 157 -0.72 11.26 29.45
N HIS A 158 -1.55 12.30 29.27
CA HIS A 158 -1.42 13.62 29.93
C HIS A 158 -0.03 14.28 29.70
N ASN A 159 0.60 13.97 28.57
CA ASN A 159 1.83 14.60 28.12
C ASN A 159 1.56 15.43 26.86
N ASP A 160 1.35 16.73 27.05
CA ASP A 160 0.98 17.66 25.97
C ASP A 160 2.01 17.67 24.84
N ARG A 161 3.31 17.46 25.13
CA ARG A 161 4.35 17.44 24.10
C ARG A 161 4.26 16.20 23.20
N ILE A 162 3.92 15.04 23.76
CA ILE A 162 3.67 13.84 22.97
C ILE A 162 2.44 14.04 22.11
N THR A 163 1.34 14.53 22.71
CA THR A 163 0.09 14.78 22.00
C THR A 163 0.26 15.78 20.85
N ASP A 164 0.89 16.93 21.10
CA ASP A 164 1.15 17.95 20.07
C ASP A 164 2.01 17.41 18.92
N THR A 165 3.01 16.57 19.24
CA THR A 165 3.90 15.98 18.24
C THR A 165 3.16 14.91 17.43
N PHE A 166 2.34 14.08 18.08
CA PHE A 166 1.51 13.08 17.42
C PHE A 166 0.47 13.74 16.49
N ILE A 167 -0.20 14.81 16.92
CA ILE A 167 -1.18 15.53 16.09
C ILE A 167 -0.53 16.06 14.80
N LYS A 168 0.71 16.53 14.86
CA LYS A 168 1.46 16.95 13.66
C LYS A 168 1.78 15.77 12.76
N LEU A 169 2.24 14.66 13.34
CA LEU A 169 2.54 13.43 12.62
C LEU A 169 1.30 12.80 11.98
N ALA A 170 0.12 12.94 12.61
CA ALA A 170 -1.14 12.38 12.15
C ALA A 170 -1.57 12.89 10.78
N SER A 171 -1.13 14.08 10.40
CA SER A 171 -1.31 14.63 9.05
C SER A 171 -0.54 13.83 7.98
N GLU A 172 0.67 13.38 8.31
CA GLU A 172 1.45 12.50 7.43
C GLU A 172 0.89 11.06 7.43
N LEU A 173 0.39 10.57 8.58
CA LEU A 173 -0.28 9.26 8.66
C LEU A 173 -1.53 9.18 7.77
N ARG A 174 -2.30 10.27 7.67
CA ARG A 174 -3.42 10.36 6.71
C ARG A 174 -2.96 10.14 5.27
N LEU A 175 -1.85 10.77 4.86
CA LEU A 175 -1.28 10.55 3.53
C LEU A 175 -0.83 9.10 3.35
N VAL A 176 -0.17 8.53 4.35
CA VAL A 176 0.23 7.13 4.36
C VAL A 176 -0.97 6.20 4.12
N HIS A 177 -2.06 6.38 4.86
CA HIS A 177 -3.24 5.52 4.70
C HIS A 177 -3.97 5.72 3.38
N LEU A 178 -3.84 6.89 2.74
CA LEU A 178 -4.35 7.08 1.39
C LEU A 178 -3.65 6.17 0.38
N LEU A 179 -2.35 5.90 0.59
CA LEU A 179 -1.56 4.98 -0.23
C LEU A 179 -1.97 3.52 -0.04
N MET A 180 -2.73 3.19 1.00
CA MET A 180 -3.19 1.83 1.22
C MET A 180 -4.51 1.59 0.49
N ASN A 181 -4.71 0.41 -0.09
CA ASN A 181 -6.06 -0.05 -0.45
C ASN A 181 -6.30 -1.41 0.21
N PRO A 182 -6.52 -1.41 1.54
CA PRO A 182 -6.63 -2.65 2.29
C PRO A 182 -7.95 -3.35 1.96
N GLU A 183 -7.91 -4.68 1.84
CA GLU A 183 -9.12 -5.49 1.76
C GLU A 183 -9.97 -5.30 3.04
N GLN A 184 -11.29 -5.50 2.94
CA GLN A 184 -12.20 -5.36 4.08
C GLN A 184 -11.77 -6.22 5.30
N ALA A 185 -11.21 -7.40 5.06
CA ALA A 185 -10.69 -8.27 6.10
C ALA A 185 -9.59 -7.60 6.93
N ARG A 186 -8.74 -6.77 6.31
CA ARG A 186 -7.66 -6.05 6.98
C ARG A 186 -8.16 -4.86 7.79
N LEU A 187 -9.17 -4.14 7.30
CA LEU A 187 -9.85 -3.10 8.09
C LEU A 187 -10.41 -3.67 9.40
N ARG A 188 -11.03 -4.86 9.33
CA ARG A 188 -11.53 -5.57 10.52
C ARG A 188 -10.40 -6.05 11.42
N ALA A 189 -9.28 -6.49 10.86
CA ALA A 189 -8.11 -6.90 11.63
C ALA A 189 -7.49 -5.72 12.41
N ALA A 190 -7.41 -4.54 11.78
CA ALA A 190 -6.94 -3.32 12.43
C ALA A 190 -7.84 -2.92 13.62
N ALA A 191 -9.17 -2.88 13.42
CA ALA A 191 -10.11 -2.60 14.51
C ALA A 191 -10.00 -3.61 15.67
N LYS A 192 -9.79 -4.90 15.37
CA LYS A 192 -9.54 -5.93 16.40
C LYS A 192 -8.24 -5.69 17.17
N SER A 193 -7.20 -5.19 16.50
CA SER A 193 -5.93 -4.82 17.13
C SER A 193 -6.12 -3.63 18.08
N HIS A 194 -6.88 -2.61 17.67
CA HIS A 194 -7.26 -1.48 18.54
C HIS A 194 -8.01 -1.93 19.79
N ALA A 195 -9.00 -2.83 19.65
CA ALA A 195 -9.71 -3.40 20.79
C ALA A 195 -8.75 -4.09 21.78
N THR A 196 -7.78 -4.85 21.26
CA THR A 196 -6.76 -5.52 22.08
C THR A 196 -5.90 -4.51 22.86
N ILE A 197 -5.49 -3.41 22.22
CA ILE A 197 -4.72 -2.34 22.87
C ILE A 197 -5.54 -1.69 23.99
N LEU A 198 -6.82 -1.38 23.74
CA LEU A 198 -7.70 -0.78 24.75
C LEU A 198 -7.88 -1.72 25.96
N ASP A 199 -8.06 -3.01 25.74
CA ASP A 199 -8.19 -3.99 26.82
C ASP A 199 -6.90 -4.14 27.64
N ASP A 200 -5.74 -4.08 27.00
CA ASP A 200 -4.45 -4.07 27.69
C ASP A 200 -4.24 -2.80 28.53
N ILE A 201 -4.66 -1.63 28.02
CA ILE A 201 -4.64 -0.36 28.78
C ILE A 201 -5.60 -0.46 29.98
N ARG A 202 -6.83 -0.95 29.78
CA ARG A 202 -7.84 -1.11 30.85
C ARG A 202 -7.40 -2.06 31.94
N SER A 203 -6.77 -3.17 31.55
CA SER A 203 -6.23 -4.15 32.50
C SER A 203 -4.94 -3.68 33.19
N ARG A 204 -4.43 -2.48 32.85
CA ARG A 204 -3.19 -1.87 33.37
C ARG A 204 -1.97 -2.78 33.20
N GLY A 205 -1.95 -3.59 32.15
CA GLY A 205 -0.82 -4.47 31.84
C GLY A 205 0.24 -3.73 31.04
N LEU A 206 1.17 -3.04 31.72
CA LEU A 206 2.19 -2.17 31.08
C LEU A 206 2.92 -2.84 29.91
N ASP A 207 3.59 -3.96 30.17
CA ASP A 207 4.41 -4.64 29.15
C ASP A 207 3.56 -5.17 27.99
N ARG A 208 2.33 -5.65 28.29
CA ARG A 208 1.40 -6.12 27.26
C ARG A 208 0.92 -4.97 26.39
N ALA A 209 0.43 -3.89 26.97
CA ALA A 209 -0.09 -2.75 26.22
C ALA A 209 0.98 -2.10 25.33
N VAL A 210 2.19 -1.90 25.87
CA VAL A 210 3.32 -1.38 25.09
C VAL A 210 3.70 -2.34 23.95
N SER A 211 3.69 -3.65 24.20
CA SER A 211 3.95 -4.64 23.16
C SER A 211 2.85 -4.67 22.10
N SER A 212 1.59 -4.55 22.50
CA SER A 212 0.41 -4.55 21.62
C SER A 212 0.41 -3.34 20.68
N VAL A 213 0.65 -2.13 21.20
CA VAL A 213 0.72 -0.92 20.35
C VAL A 213 1.93 -0.95 19.41
N ARG A 214 3.10 -1.41 19.88
CA ARG A 214 4.29 -1.55 19.01
C ARG A 214 4.07 -2.55 17.89
N ARG A 215 3.46 -3.69 18.20
CA ARG A 215 3.12 -4.70 17.20
C ARG A 215 2.16 -4.11 16.17
N HIS A 216 1.07 -3.50 16.62
CA HIS A 216 0.11 -2.84 15.72
C HIS A 216 0.78 -1.85 14.76
N ILE A 217 1.63 -0.96 15.27
CA ILE A 217 2.35 0.03 14.48
C ILE A 217 3.33 -0.63 13.49
N ASN A 218 4.05 -1.67 13.91
CA ASN A 218 4.99 -2.38 13.04
C ASN A 218 4.28 -3.18 11.95
N ASP A 219 3.20 -3.87 12.28
CA ASP A 219 2.40 -4.63 11.32
C ASP A 219 1.83 -3.70 10.24
N GLU A 220 1.31 -2.54 10.66
CA GLU A 220 0.80 -1.52 9.75
C GLU A 220 1.92 -0.90 8.88
N ARG A 221 3.10 -0.61 9.47
CA ARG A 221 4.28 -0.16 8.72
C ARG A 221 4.63 -1.16 7.63
N ASP A 222 4.75 -2.43 7.99
CA ASP A 222 5.19 -3.49 7.08
C ASP A 222 4.15 -3.71 5.99
N GLU A 223 2.86 -3.50 6.29
CA GLU A 223 1.80 -3.46 5.29
C GLU A 223 1.97 -2.25 4.35
N VAL A 224 2.12 -1.02 4.86
CA VAL A 224 2.29 0.19 4.05
C VAL A 224 3.52 0.08 3.14
N LEU A 225 4.62 -0.44 3.66
CA LEU A 225 5.85 -0.61 2.89
C LEU A 225 5.69 -1.62 1.75
N GLN A 226 4.73 -2.56 1.81
CA GLN A 226 4.39 -3.40 0.65
C GLN A 226 3.73 -2.59 -0.47
N TYR A 227 3.03 -1.51 -0.12
CA TYR A 227 2.49 -0.59 -1.12
C TYR A 227 3.58 0.29 -1.70
N LEU A 228 4.66 0.61 -0.97
CA LEU A 228 5.74 1.49 -1.43
C LEU A 228 6.87 0.69 -2.14
N GLY A 229 7.26 1.04 -3.38
CA GLY A 229 8.36 0.37 -4.09
C GLY A 229 9.76 0.70 -3.54
N PRO A 230 10.80 -0.13 -3.83
CA PRO A 230 12.10 -0.10 -3.13
C PRO A 230 12.93 1.19 -3.24
N HIS A 231 12.56 2.18 -4.07
CA HIS A 231 13.39 3.36 -4.38
C HIS A 231 12.67 4.72 -4.23
N GLY A 232 11.55 4.80 -3.54
CA GLY A 232 10.93 6.11 -3.26
C GLY A 232 10.33 6.82 -4.47
N ASP A 233 10.13 6.12 -5.59
CA ASP A 233 9.11 6.50 -6.54
C ASP A 233 7.78 6.38 -5.82
N SER A 234 7.12 7.52 -5.64
CA SER A 234 5.83 7.64 -4.97
C SER A 234 4.87 6.58 -5.46
N VAL A 235 4.43 5.69 -4.57
CA VAL A 235 3.35 4.78 -4.92
C VAL A 235 2.05 5.54 -4.81
N VAL A 236 1.64 6.07 -5.94
CA VAL A 236 0.26 6.47 -6.18
C VAL A 236 -0.58 5.19 -6.26
N VAL A 237 -1.56 5.01 -5.39
CA VAL A 237 -2.60 3.99 -5.57
C VAL A 237 -3.82 4.61 -6.24
N PRO A 238 -4.47 3.96 -7.22
CA PRO A 238 -3.94 3.10 -8.26
C PRO A 238 -3.74 3.89 -9.56
N VAL A 239 -2.69 3.50 -10.26
CA VAL A 239 -2.38 3.85 -11.64
C VAL A 239 -3.30 3.08 -12.61
N ALA A 240 -4.45 2.55 -12.17
CA ALA A 240 -5.32 1.71 -13.00
C ALA A 240 -5.99 2.42 -14.19
N GLU A 241 -5.89 3.75 -14.32
CA GLU A 241 -6.41 4.49 -15.48
C GLU A 241 -5.32 5.18 -16.30
N ARG A 242 -4.15 5.47 -15.70
CA ARG A 242 -2.99 6.04 -16.42
C ARG A 242 -1.96 4.99 -16.82
N GLU A 243 -1.74 3.94 -16.04
CA GLU A 243 -1.04 2.72 -16.47
C GLU A 243 -2.02 1.91 -17.32
N ALA A 244 -3.32 1.83 -17.04
CA ALA A 244 -4.20 1.34 -18.10
C ALA A 244 -4.15 2.22 -19.35
N ALA A 245 -3.83 3.52 -19.31
CA ALA A 245 -3.61 4.26 -20.56
C ALA A 245 -2.20 4.05 -21.13
N GLU A 246 -1.16 3.91 -20.31
CA GLU A 246 0.27 3.88 -20.68
C GLU A 246 0.82 2.45 -20.78
N GLU A 247 0.44 1.51 -19.92
CA GLU A 247 0.39 0.06 -20.20
C GLU A 247 -0.64 -0.29 -21.27
N VAL A 248 -1.84 0.30 -21.47
CA VAL A 248 -2.54 0.01 -22.75
C VAL A 248 -1.76 0.61 -23.89
N HIS A 249 -1.13 1.78 -23.78
CA HIS A 249 -0.33 2.31 -24.90
C HIS A 249 0.93 1.46 -25.18
N ILE A 250 1.63 0.98 -24.14
CA ILE A 250 2.84 0.15 -24.20
C ILE A 250 2.47 -1.30 -24.52
N SER A 251 1.44 -1.88 -23.89
CA SER A 251 0.84 -3.17 -24.25
C SER A 251 0.34 -3.15 -25.67
N THR A 252 -0.34 -2.09 -26.14
CA THR A 252 -0.71 -1.94 -27.56
C THR A 252 0.52 -1.79 -28.46
N SER A 253 1.62 -1.18 -27.97
CA SER A 253 2.88 -1.08 -28.72
C SER A 253 3.71 -2.38 -28.73
N LEU A 254 3.54 -3.26 -27.73
CA LEU A 254 4.23 -4.55 -27.56
C LEU A 254 3.38 -5.73 -28.06
N SER A 255 2.06 -5.56 -28.10
CA SER A 255 1.10 -6.53 -28.60
C SER A 255 1.39 -6.77 -30.09
N GLY A 256 1.54 -8.04 -30.45
CA GLY A 256 2.01 -8.45 -31.78
C GLY A 256 3.53 -8.35 -32.01
N ARG A 257 4.31 -7.75 -31.10
CA ARG A 257 5.78 -7.77 -31.14
C ARG A 257 6.40 -8.86 -30.28
N ILE A 258 5.77 -9.17 -29.14
CA ILE A 258 6.18 -10.34 -28.35
C ILE A 258 5.66 -11.59 -29.06
N LYS A 259 6.59 -12.49 -29.41
CA LYS A 259 6.29 -13.78 -30.04
C LYS A 259 6.62 -14.92 -29.08
N VAL A 260 5.81 -15.97 -29.14
CA VAL A 260 6.02 -17.19 -28.37
C VAL A 260 6.55 -18.28 -29.28
N ARG A 261 7.73 -18.84 -28.97
CA ARG A 261 8.26 -20.01 -29.66
C ARG A 261 8.61 -21.12 -28.67
N ALA A 262 8.46 -22.36 -29.10
CA ALA A 262 9.01 -23.48 -28.36
C ALA A 262 10.53 -23.34 -28.24
N HIS A 263 11.09 -23.78 -27.12
CA HIS A 263 12.53 -23.89 -26.94
C HIS A 263 13.16 -24.85 -27.96
N GLN A 264 14.44 -24.65 -28.23
CA GLN A 264 15.32 -25.55 -28.95
C GLN A 264 16.42 -26.05 -28.02
N ARG A 265 17.19 -27.05 -28.44
CA ARG A 265 18.21 -27.68 -27.59
C ARG A 265 19.32 -26.70 -27.23
N GLU A 266 19.59 -25.73 -28.11
CA GLU A 266 20.60 -24.69 -27.92
C GLU A 266 20.17 -23.65 -26.86
N ASP A 267 18.88 -23.55 -26.57
CA ASP A 267 18.33 -22.60 -25.59
C ASP A 267 18.52 -23.08 -24.14
N LEU A 268 18.85 -24.36 -23.90
CA LEU A 268 18.91 -24.95 -22.56
C LEU A 268 19.89 -24.21 -21.63
N GLY A 269 21.05 -23.79 -22.16
CA GLY A 269 22.02 -23.02 -21.39
C GLY A 269 21.52 -21.63 -21.02
N LEU A 270 20.71 -21.00 -21.87
CA LEU A 270 20.07 -19.71 -21.56
C LEU A 270 18.97 -19.87 -20.51
N LEU A 271 18.11 -20.88 -20.67
CA LEU A 271 17.06 -21.24 -19.71
C LEU A 271 17.64 -21.51 -18.32
N ALA A 272 18.76 -22.22 -18.24
CA ALA A 272 19.45 -22.49 -16.98
C ALA A 272 19.92 -21.21 -16.27
N ARG A 273 20.44 -20.22 -17.03
CA ARG A 273 20.83 -18.91 -16.47
C ARG A 273 19.60 -18.10 -16.02
N MET A 274 18.56 -18.03 -16.84
CA MET A 274 17.32 -17.34 -16.47
C MET A 274 16.66 -17.98 -15.25
N ASN A 275 16.70 -19.32 -15.13
CA ASN A 275 16.17 -20.00 -13.95
C ASN A 275 17.01 -19.75 -12.69
N ARG A 276 18.33 -19.61 -12.83
CA ARG A 276 19.17 -19.18 -11.71
C ARG A 276 18.80 -17.77 -11.26
N GLU A 277 18.64 -16.85 -12.19
CA GLU A 277 18.17 -15.49 -11.88
C GLU A 277 16.79 -15.49 -11.24
N LEU A 278 15.84 -16.31 -11.72
CA LEU A 278 14.53 -16.51 -11.10
C LEU A 278 14.68 -16.98 -9.65
N ALA A 279 15.49 -18.01 -9.39
CA ALA A 279 15.68 -18.54 -8.05
C ALA A 279 16.28 -17.49 -7.10
N ASP A 280 17.24 -16.70 -7.57
CA ASP A 280 17.85 -15.62 -6.80
C ASP A 280 16.84 -14.49 -6.51
N ASP A 281 15.98 -14.15 -7.49
CA ASP A 281 14.93 -13.14 -7.36
C ASP A 281 13.82 -13.55 -6.37
N GLU A 282 13.47 -14.84 -6.35
CA GLU A 282 12.44 -15.39 -5.47
C GLU A 282 12.96 -15.75 -4.08
N GLY A 283 14.27 -15.59 -3.83
CA GLY A 283 14.91 -16.03 -2.59
C GLY A 283 14.89 -17.55 -2.39
N HIS A 284 14.75 -18.31 -3.48
CA HIS A 284 14.63 -19.76 -3.43
C HIS A 284 15.99 -20.39 -3.04
N ARG A 285 15.98 -21.28 -2.03
CA ARG A 285 17.16 -22.04 -1.59
C ARG A 285 17.51 -23.18 -2.55
N ASN A 286 17.70 -22.89 -3.83
CA ASN A 286 18.07 -23.89 -4.84
C ASN A 286 19.60 -24.05 -4.94
N PRO A 287 20.19 -25.18 -4.50
CA PRO A 287 21.65 -25.36 -4.46
C PRO A 287 22.27 -25.66 -5.84
N MET A 288 21.48 -25.90 -6.89
CA MET A 288 21.97 -26.59 -8.10
C MET A 288 22.68 -25.72 -9.15
N THR A 289 23.92 -25.23 -9.05
CA THR A 289 24.73 -24.51 -10.12
C THR A 289 24.02 -23.94 -11.41
N VAL A 290 24.67 -23.81 -12.56
CA VAL A 290 23.99 -23.50 -13.85
C VAL A 290 24.02 -24.74 -14.75
N ALA A 291 25.15 -25.45 -14.77
CA ALA A 291 25.27 -26.73 -15.48
C ALA A 291 24.25 -27.78 -14.99
N GLN A 292 24.00 -27.83 -13.67
CA GLN A 292 23.00 -28.73 -13.10
C GLN A 292 21.55 -28.32 -13.46
N LEU A 293 21.27 -27.02 -13.58
CA LEU A 293 19.97 -26.54 -14.05
C LEU A 293 19.76 -26.85 -15.54
N GLU A 294 20.81 -26.76 -16.36
CA GLU A 294 20.74 -27.13 -17.76
C GLU A 294 20.39 -28.62 -17.95
N GLU A 295 21.05 -29.51 -17.19
CA GLU A 295 20.70 -30.93 -17.18
C GLU A 295 19.26 -31.17 -16.70
N ARG A 296 18.81 -30.38 -15.71
CA ARG A 296 17.43 -30.46 -15.21
C ARG A 296 16.42 -30.09 -16.29
N PHE A 297 16.66 -29.01 -17.05
CA PHE A 297 15.79 -28.64 -18.17
C PHE A 297 15.76 -29.72 -19.24
N ARG A 298 16.91 -30.34 -19.55
CA ARG A 298 16.97 -31.45 -20.49
C ARG A 298 16.06 -32.60 -20.06
N ARG A 299 16.13 -33.00 -18.79
CA ARG A 299 15.24 -34.03 -18.23
C ARG A 299 13.77 -33.63 -18.29
N PHE A 300 13.45 -32.39 -17.94
CA PHE A 300 12.07 -31.88 -17.95
C PHE A 300 11.42 -32.04 -19.32
N VAL A 301 12.14 -31.68 -20.37
CA VAL A 301 11.65 -31.74 -21.75
C VAL A 301 11.66 -33.18 -22.26
N ASP A 302 12.80 -33.87 -22.16
CA ASP A 302 13.00 -35.15 -22.85
C ASP A 302 12.27 -36.31 -22.16
N GLN A 303 12.05 -36.22 -20.84
CA GLN A 303 11.61 -37.37 -20.03
C GLN A 303 10.33 -37.11 -19.24
N GLU A 304 10.07 -35.87 -18.82
CA GLU A 304 8.96 -35.53 -17.92
C GLU A 304 7.79 -34.83 -18.62
N GLY A 305 7.87 -34.62 -19.93
CA GLY A 305 6.79 -34.08 -20.76
C GLY A 305 6.48 -32.60 -20.51
N TRP A 306 7.44 -31.83 -20.01
CA TRP A 306 7.28 -30.39 -19.85
C TRP A 306 7.45 -29.66 -21.18
N ASN A 307 6.55 -28.71 -21.42
CA ASN A 307 6.73 -27.74 -22.49
C ASN A 307 7.49 -26.53 -21.95
N VAL A 308 8.40 -26.01 -22.76
CA VAL A 308 9.09 -24.74 -22.48
C VAL A 308 8.92 -23.83 -23.67
N ASP A 309 8.34 -22.67 -23.42
CA ASP A 309 8.12 -21.61 -24.39
C ASP A 309 8.97 -20.39 -24.03
N LEU A 310 9.56 -19.77 -25.04
CA LEU A 310 10.39 -18.56 -24.93
C LEU A 310 9.61 -17.36 -25.45
N PHE A 311 9.76 -16.24 -24.75
CA PHE A 311 9.22 -14.94 -25.12
C PHE A 311 10.27 -14.15 -25.90
N MET A 312 9.99 -13.89 -27.16
CA MET A 312 10.85 -13.14 -28.06
C MET A 312 10.30 -11.72 -28.20
N LEU A 313 11.11 -10.70 -27.96
CA LEU A 313 10.81 -9.32 -28.35
C LEU A 313 11.82 -8.91 -29.41
N ASP A 314 11.34 -8.71 -30.64
CA ASP A 314 12.18 -8.57 -31.82
C ASP A 314 13.13 -9.81 -31.94
N ASP A 315 14.44 -9.65 -31.77
CA ASP A 315 15.43 -10.75 -31.81
C ASP A 315 15.97 -11.17 -30.42
N GLU A 316 15.46 -10.56 -29.35
CA GLU A 316 15.91 -10.81 -27.97
C GLU A 316 14.98 -11.80 -27.26
N VAL A 317 15.55 -12.81 -26.59
CA VAL A 317 14.81 -13.65 -25.63
C VAL A 317 14.64 -12.86 -24.34
N ILE A 318 13.41 -12.45 -24.04
CA ILE A 318 13.08 -11.64 -22.87
C ILE A 318 12.46 -12.44 -21.73
N GLY A 319 12.21 -13.73 -21.91
CA GLY A 319 11.67 -14.57 -20.85
C GLY A 319 11.31 -15.98 -21.30
N TYR A 320 10.76 -16.75 -20.37
CA TYR A 320 10.31 -18.11 -20.63
C TYR A 320 9.15 -18.53 -19.73
N ALA A 321 8.40 -19.54 -20.16
CA ALA A 321 7.39 -20.23 -19.36
C ALA A 321 7.54 -21.76 -19.47
N THR A 322 7.36 -22.46 -18.36
CA THR A 322 7.33 -23.94 -18.33
C THR A 322 5.95 -24.40 -17.91
N HIS A 323 5.29 -25.21 -18.73
CA HIS A 323 3.93 -25.67 -18.48
C HIS A 323 3.70 -27.10 -18.96
N ARG A 324 2.66 -27.74 -18.41
CA ARG A 324 2.14 -29.02 -18.91
C ARG A 324 0.66 -29.16 -18.54
N TYR A 325 -0.02 -30.09 -19.17
CA TYR A 325 -1.35 -30.51 -18.71
C TYR A 325 -1.24 -31.51 -17.57
N GLU A 326 -1.99 -31.29 -16.52
CA GLU A 326 -2.12 -32.21 -15.39
C GLU A 326 -3.58 -32.64 -15.20
N PRO A 327 -3.84 -33.86 -14.68
CA PRO A 327 -5.18 -34.28 -14.29
C PRO A 327 -5.78 -33.30 -13.28
N ASP A 328 -7.05 -32.94 -13.46
CA ASP A 328 -7.71 -32.05 -12.53
C ASP A 328 -8.25 -32.83 -11.31
N PRO A 329 -7.77 -32.53 -10.08
CA PRO A 329 -8.22 -33.27 -8.89
C PRO A 329 -9.67 -32.97 -8.51
N ALA A 330 -10.24 -31.84 -8.97
CA ALA A 330 -11.61 -31.44 -8.67
C ALA A 330 -12.63 -31.96 -9.71
N GLU A 331 -12.17 -32.34 -10.92
CA GLU A 331 -13.02 -32.81 -12.01
C GLU A 331 -12.53 -34.16 -12.57
N PRO A 332 -13.16 -35.29 -12.23
CA PRO A 332 -12.77 -36.61 -12.73
C PRO A 332 -12.77 -36.68 -14.28
N GLY A 333 -11.60 -36.95 -14.86
CA GLY A 333 -11.40 -36.96 -16.32
C GLY A 333 -11.13 -35.57 -16.93
N GLY A 334 -11.19 -34.51 -16.13
CA GLY A 334 -10.75 -33.17 -16.48
C GLY A 334 -9.24 -33.02 -16.43
N ARG A 335 -8.74 -31.95 -17.04
CA ARG A 335 -7.33 -31.56 -17.02
C ARG A 335 -7.23 -30.04 -16.86
N HIS A 336 -6.15 -29.58 -16.25
CA HIS A 336 -5.79 -28.16 -16.20
C HIS A 336 -4.37 -27.96 -16.70
N VAL A 337 -4.04 -26.73 -17.06
CA VAL A 337 -2.68 -26.31 -17.39
C VAL A 337 -1.97 -25.97 -16.09
N TYR A 338 -0.90 -26.69 -15.76
CA TYR A 338 -0.03 -26.33 -14.65
C TYR A 338 1.17 -25.54 -15.18
N LEU A 339 1.21 -24.25 -14.86
CA LEU A 339 2.27 -23.30 -15.19
C LEU A 339 3.25 -23.26 -14.02
N ARG A 340 4.35 -24.00 -14.16
CA ARG A 340 5.33 -24.20 -13.09
C ARG A 340 6.28 -23.02 -12.90
N GLN A 341 6.66 -22.36 -14.00
CA GLN A 341 7.56 -21.21 -13.98
C GLN A 341 7.16 -20.24 -15.06
N PHE A 342 7.27 -18.96 -14.75
CA PHE A 342 7.10 -17.86 -15.67
C PHE A 342 8.10 -16.77 -15.29
N TYR A 343 8.95 -16.39 -16.22
CA TYR A 343 10.04 -15.47 -15.96
C TYR A 343 10.19 -14.48 -17.10
N ILE A 344 10.41 -13.22 -16.73
CA ILE A 344 10.81 -12.13 -17.63
C ILE A 344 12.14 -11.59 -17.12
N VAL A 345 13.07 -11.24 -18.00
CA VAL A 345 14.37 -10.64 -17.64
C VAL A 345 14.19 -9.31 -16.90
N ARG A 346 15.05 -9.04 -15.91
CA ARG A 346 14.90 -7.89 -15.00
C ARG A 346 14.71 -6.55 -15.69
N HIS A 347 15.47 -6.25 -16.76
CA HIS A 347 15.38 -4.98 -17.51
C HIS A 347 14.09 -4.81 -18.33
N ARG A 348 13.28 -5.87 -18.45
CA ARG A 348 11.96 -5.86 -19.11
C ARG A 348 10.82 -6.02 -18.11
N ARG A 349 11.13 -6.17 -16.81
CA ARG A 349 10.12 -6.10 -15.76
C ARG A 349 9.81 -4.63 -15.52
N ARG A 350 8.52 -4.30 -15.48
CA ARG A 350 7.95 -2.92 -15.49
C ARG A 350 7.87 -2.38 -16.92
N GLY A 351 6.64 -2.09 -17.36
CA GLY A 351 6.32 -1.73 -18.76
C GLY A 351 5.46 -2.76 -19.50
N GLY A 352 4.61 -3.53 -18.82
CA GLY A 352 3.59 -4.41 -19.43
C GLY A 352 4.07 -5.70 -20.12
N ALA A 353 5.38 -5.88 -20.34
CA ALA A 353 5.91 -7.04 -21.09
C ALA A 353 5.50 -8.41 -20.51
N GLY A 354 5.38 -8.53 -19.19
CA GLY A 354 4.93 -9.76 -18.53
C GLY A 354 3.47 -10.09 -18.83
N HIS A 355 2.57 -9.10 -18.77
CA HIS A 355 1.15 -9.31 -19.10
C HIS A 355 1.00 -9.70 -20.58
N VAL A 356 1.66 -8.97 -21.49
CA VAL A 356 1.61 -9.28 -22.92
C VAL A 356 2.20 -10.66 -23.22
N ALA A 357 3.32 -11.02 -22.60
CA ALA A 357 3.93 -12.34 -22.77
C ALA A 357 3.02 -13.47 -22.27
N PHE A 358 2.32 -13.27 -21.15
CA PHE A 358 1.34 -14.23 -20.66
C PHE A 358 0.13 -14.34 -21.59
N ASP A 359 -0.44 -13.22 -22.04
CA ASP A 359 -1.57 -13.22 -22.98
C ASP A 359 -1.22 -13.92 -24.30
N GLU A 360 -0.03 -13.66 -24.83
CA GLU A 360 0.46 -14.34 -26.04
C GLU A 360 0.73 -15.82 -25.79
N LEU A 361 1.20 -16.22 -24.59
CA LEU A 361 1.32 -17.63 -24.21
C LEU A 361 -0.05 -18.32 -24.24
N VAL A 362 -1.03 -17.72 -23.57
CA VAL A 362 -2.39 -18.24 -23.49
C VAL A 362 -2.98 -18.40 -24.89
N ARG A 363 -2.86 -17.37 -25.73
CA ARG A 363 -3.34 -17.39 -27.11
C ARG A 363 -2.64 -18.44 -27.97
N ALA A 364 -1.32 -18.62 -27.78
CA ALA A 364 -0.50 -19.49 -28.64
C ALA A 364 -0.54 -20.97 -28.23
N ARG A 365 -0.94 -21.29 -26.99
CA ARG A 365 -0.81 -22.65 -26.43
C ARG A 365 -2.08 -23.22 -25.82
N PHE A 366 -3.01 -22.42 -25.32
CA PHE A 366 -4.14 -22.90 -24.53
C PHE A 366 -5.48 -22.61 -25.21
N GLN A 367 -6.51 -23.39 -24.84
CA GLN A 367 -7.85 -23.22 -25.40
C GLN A 367 -8.73 -22.36 -24.47
N PRO A 368 -9.69 -21.59 -25.03
CA PRO A 368 -10.66 -20.88 -24.21
C PRO A 368 -11.42 -21.81 -23.26
N GLY A 369 -11.47 -21.44 -21.98
CA GLY A 369 -12.13 -22.22 -20.93
C GLY A 369 -11.21 -23.22 -20.20
N GLU A 370 -9.98 -23.45 -20.66
CA GLU A 370 -9.01 -24.23 -19.89
C GLU A 370 -8.57 -23.47 -18.63
N ARG A 371 -8.50 -24.17 -17.50
CA ARG A 371 -8.02 -23.61 -16.23
C ARG A 371 -6.50 -23.65 -16.18
N ILE A 372 -5.89 -22.56 -15.70
CA ILE A 372 -4.43 -22.46 -15.51
C ILE A 372 -4.15 -22.36 -14.02
N PHE A 373 -3.25 -23.19 -13.52
CA PHE A 373 -2.80 -23.25 -12.13
C PHE A 373 -1.32 -22.95 -12.06
N LEU A 374 -0.91 -22.32 -10.96
CA LEU A 374 0.49 -22.04 -10.66
C LEU A 374 0.69 -21.96 -9.15
N GLU A 375 1.93 -22.06 -8.73
CA GLU A 375 2.34 -21.85 -7.35
C GLU A 375 3.13 -20.56 -7.25
N VAL A 376 2.80 -19.73 -6.25
CA VAL A 376 3.54 -18.50 -5.94
C VAL A 376 4.11 -18.64 -4.54
N ILE A 377 5.41 -18.47 -4.41
CA ILE A 377 6.09 -18.46 -3.11
C ILE A 377 5.55 -17.28 -2.29
N GLU A 378 5.18 -17.54 -1.03
CA GLU A 378 4.59 -16.51 -0.14
C GLU A 378 5.51 -15.29 0.03
N ASN A 379 6.82 -15.51 0.07
CA ASN A 379 7.84 -14.47 0.17
C ASN A 379 8.18 -13.80 -1.17
N ASN A 380 7.47 -14.09 -2.26
CA ASN A 380 7.54 -13.37 -3.55
C ASN A 380 6.30 -12.47 -3.74
N PRO A 381 6.21 -11.33 -3.03
CA PRO A 381 5.06 -10.44 -3.09
C PRO A 381 4.86 -9.84 -4.49
N GLY A 382 5.95 -9.60 -5.24
CA GLY A 382 5.90 -9.10 -6.61
C GLY A 382 5.23 -10.09 -7.56
N GLY A 383 5.58 -11.38 -7.46
CA GLY A 383 4.92 -12.46 -8.20
C GLY A 383 3.43 -12.57 -7.85
N LYS A 384 3.08 -12.50 -6.56
CA LYS A 384 1.68 -12.57 -6.11
C LYS A 384 0.83 -11.44 -6.71
N VAL A 385 1.33 -10.20 -6.68
CA VAL A 385 0.65 -9.04 -7.28
C VAL A 385 0.49 -9.19 -8.79
N PHE A 386 1.54 -9.64 -9.48
CA PHE A 386 1.48 -9.88 -10.93
C PHE A 386 0.38 -10.88 -11.31
N TRP A 387 0.31 -12.02 -10.62
CA TRP A 387 -0.68 -13.05 -10.94
C TRP A 387 -2.12 -12.63 -10.62
N LEU A 388 -2.34 -11.93 -9.50
CA LEU A 388 -3.64 -11.36 -9.18
C LEU A 388 -4.11 -10.37 -10.25
N ARG A 389 -3.22 -9.51 -10.76
CA ARG A 389 -3.52 -8.56 -11.85
C ARG A 389 -3.80 -9.25 -13.19
N THR A 390 -3.13 -10.37 -13.44
CA THR A 390 -3.33 -11.21 -14.63
C THR A 390 -4.67 -11.98 -14.58
N GLY A 391 -5.42 -11.89 -13.47
CA GLY A 391 -6.74 -12.47 -13.31
C GLY A 391 -6.77 -13.80 -12.56
N PHE A 392 -5.64 -14.23 -11.97
CA PHE A 392 -5.63 -15.41 -11.10
C PHE A 392 -6.30 -15.12 -9.76
N THR A 393 -7.04 -16.10 -9.26
CA THR A 393 -7.59 -16.09 -7.90
C THR A 393 -6.87 -17.13 -7.04
N PRO A 394 -6.52 -16.81 -5.77
CA PRO A 394 -5.89 -17.78 -4.88
C PRO A 394 -6.82 -18.97 -4.62
N TYR A 395 -6.33 -20.20 -4.84
CA TYR A 395 -7.10 -21.45 -4.68
C TYR A 395 -6.49 -22.42 -3.64
N GLY A 396 -5.40 -22.05 -2.97
CA GLY A 396 -4.77 -22.86 -1.93
C GLY A 396 -3.41 -22.31 -1.50
N THR A 397 -2.87 -22.85 -0.40
CA THR A 397 -1.55 -22.49 0.14
C THR A 397 -0.73 -23.76 0.36
N ILE A 398 0.52 -23.78 -0.10
CA ILE A 398 1.47 -24.86 0.18
C ILE A 398 2.26 -24.47 1.43
N MET A 399 2.35 -25.38 2.40
CA MET A 399 3.07 -25.17 3.66
C MET A 399 4.31 -26.06 3.71
N GLU A 400 5.45 -25.52 4.12
CA GLU A 400 6.72 -26.26 4.24
C GLU A 400 7.19 -26.28 5.71
N HIS A 401 7.64 -27.45 6.18
CA HIS A 401 8.31 -27.60 7.47
C HIS A 401 9.55 -28.48 7.30
N LEU A 402 10.73 -27.87 7.40
CA LEU A 402 12.00 -28.59 7.34
C LEU A 402 12.39 -29.05 8.75
N ILE A 403 12.30 -30.34 9.01
CA ILE A 403 12.77 -30.95 10.26
C ILE A 403 14.28 -31.17 10.14
N GLU A 404 15.07 -30.49 10.98
CA GLU A 404 16.51 -30.73 11.05
C GLU A 404 16.80 -32.08 11.73
N PRO A 405 17.82 -32.83 11.28
CA PRO A 405 18.21 -34.06 11.95
C PRO A 405 18.67 -33.74 13.38
N HIS A 406 18.03 -34.36 14.37
CA HIS A 406 18.47 -34.26 15.77
C HIS A 406 19.95 -34.66 15.88
N GLU A 407 20.81 -33.75 16.31
CA GLU A 407 22.12 -34.12 16.83
C GLU A 407 21.89 -35.08 17.99
N LYS A 408 22.35 -36.33 17.82
CA LYS A 408 22.36 -37.31 18.90
C LYS A 408 23.22 -36.75 20.03
N ILE A 409 22.59 -36.51 21.18
CA ILE A 409 23.25 -36.15 22.46
C ILE A 409 24.28 -37.23 22.83
#